data_AF-A0A7V7QJ53-F1
#
_entry.id   AF-A0A7V7QJ53-F1
#
_cell.length_a   1.000
_cell.length_b   1.000
_cell.length_c   1.000
_cell.angle_alpha   90.00
_cell.angle_beta   90.00
_cell.angle_gamma   90.00
#
_symmetry.space_group_name_H-M   'P 1'
#
loop_
_entity.id
_entity.type
_entity.pdbx_description
1 polymer ?
#
loop_
_entity_poly.entity_id
_entity_poly.type
_entity_poly.pdbx_seq_one_letter_code
_entity_poly.pdbx_strand_id
1 'polypeptide(L)'
;MYQMINDKLRIMSCGIDDLSDKRKEVIVKVFNGDSIEALSMFYDQEDDMIVLNYDNKNYEFIKSFAENYLEMNREHRGDVIQRISNLKSQKHILEMVNVLDSVYWIRKCKQEEEEARKFQKILKRQSVAAFGEAAPMLEALRRVDTCESEFFFDWNPFMFGYIQGVRSERDRRKKAALKKAGALNE
;
A
#
# COMPACT_ATOMS: atom_id res chain seq x y z
N MET A 1 14.68 -20.62 -18.84
CA MET A 1 13.29 -20.80 -18.37
C MET A 1 13.10 -19.96 -17.10
N TYR A 2 11.88 -19.50 -16.80
CA TYR A 2 11.62 -18.83 -15.52
C TYR A 2 11.81 -19.79 -14.34
N GLN A 3 12.53 -19.35 -13.32
CA GLN A 3 12.79 -20.12 -12.10
C GLN A 3 12.33 -19.33 -10.87
N MET A 4 11.56 -19.96 -9.99
CA MET A 4 11.24 -19.39 -8.68
C MET A 4 12.49 -19.40 -7.80
N ILE A 5 12.90 -18.22 -7.31
CA ILE A 5 14.08 -18.06 -6.46
C ILE A 5 13.68 -17.83 -5.01
N ASN A 6 12.61 -17.07 -4.77
CA ASN A 6 12.09 -16.80 -3.44
C ASN A 6 10.57 -16.70 -3.49
N ASP A 7 9.88 -17.74 -3.03
CA ASP A 7 8.41 -17.81 -3.07
C ASP A 7 7.76 -16.77 -2.13
N LYS A 8 8.31 -16.63 -0.92
CA LYS A 8 7.83 -15.68 0.10
C LYS A 8 7.89 -14.23 -0.40
N LEU A 9 8.99 -13.85 -1.03
CA LEU A 9 9.19 -12.50 -1.58
C LEU A 9 8.70 -12.36 -3.02
N ARG A 10 8.18 -13.45 -3.61
CA ARG A 10 7.72 -13.52 -5.00
C ARG A 10 8.77 -12.99 -5.98
N ILE A 11 9.94 -13.63 -5.93
CA ILE A 11 11.10 -13.35 -6.80
C ILE A 11 11.35 -14.56 -7.69
N MET A 12 11.38 -14.32 -8.99
CA MET A 12 11.82 -15.25 -10.01
C MET A 12 13.14 -14.77 -10.64
N SER A 13 13.78 -15.65 -11.39
CA SER A 13 14.81 -15.28 -12.35
C SER A 13 14.52 -15.89 -13.72
N CYS A 14 15.02 -15.24 -14.76
CA CYS A 14 15.04 -15.78 -16.13
C CYS A 14 16.25 -15.22 -16.88
N GLY A 15 16.61 -15.86 -17.99
CA GLY A 15 17.57 -15.32 -18.93
C GLY A 15 16.89 -14.38 -19.88
N ILE A 16 17.66 -13.59 -20.61
CA ILE A 16 17.11 -12.69 -21.64
C ILE A 16 16.46 -13.49 -22.76
N ASP A 17 17.06 -14.63 -23.12
CA ASP A 17 16.54 -15.51 -24.17
C ASP A 17 15.22 -16.19 -23.81
N ASP A 18 14.88 -16.23 -22.51
CA ASP A 18 13.62 -16.78 -22.02
C ASP A 18 12.45 -15.78 -22.08
N LEU A 19 12.75 -14.50 -22.28
CA LEU A 19 11.72 -13.47 -22.42
C LEU A 19 11.04 -13.63 -23.78
N SER A 20 9.71 -13.58 -23.81
CA SER A 20 8.98 -13.48 -25.08
C SER A 20 9.30 -12.16 -25.79
N ASP A 21 9.28 -12.13 -27.12
CA ASP A 21 9.58 -10.93 -27.91
C ASP A 21 8.70 -9.74 -27.52
N LYS A 22 7.41 -9.99 -27.28
CA LYS A 22 6.48 -8.99 -26.76
C LYS A 22 6.94 -8.41 -25.43
N ARG A 23 7.48 -9.24 -24.53
CA ARG A 23 8.02 -8.79 -23.24
C ARG A 23 9.29 -7.97 -23.42
N LYS A 24 10.18 -8.39 -24.31
CA LYS A 24 11.40 -7.65 -24.68
C LYS A 24 11.05 -6.25 -25.20
N GLU A 25 10.06 -6.14 -26.10
CA GLU A 25 9.59 -4.85 -26.62
C GLU A 25 9.03 -3.91 -25.53
N VAL A 26 8.25 -4.45 -24.59
CA VAL A 26 7.71 -3.67 -23.47
C VAL A 26 8.85 -3.16 -22.58
N ILE A 27 9.79 -4.03 -22.22
CA ILE A 27 10.95 -3.69 -21.39
C ILE A 27 11.78 -2.60 -22.07
N VAL A 28 12.16 -2.77 -23.34
CA VAL A 28 12.97 -1.77 -24.07
C VAL A 28 12.30 -0.39 -24.11
N LYS A 29 10.96 -0.33 -24.24
CA LYS A 29 10.21 0.93 -24.16
C LYS A 29 10.29 1.58 -22.77
N VAL A 30 10.24 0.79 -21.70
CA VAL A 30 10.35 1.29 -20.32
C VAL A 30 11.77 1.78 -20.01
N PHE A 31 12.80 1.14 -20.56
CA PHE A 31 14.21 1.48 -20.36
C PHE A 31 14.74 2.50 -21.40
N ASN A 32 13.89 3.29 -22.05
CA ASN A 32 14.27 4.34 -23.01
C ASN A 32 15.24 3.88 -24.13
N GLY A 33 15.13 2.62 -24.57
CA GLY A 33 15.98 2.10 -25.63
C GLY A 33 17.36 1.60 -25.19
N ASP A 34 17.64 1.52 -23.89
CA ASP A 34 18.84 0.83 -23.40
C ASP A 34 18.81 -0.65 -23.81
N SER A 35 20.00 -1.22 -24.00
CA SER A 35 20.19 -2.61 -24.42
C SER A 35 19.60 -3.56 -23.37
N ILE A 36 18.83 -4.55 -23.83
CA ILE A 36 18.17 -5.53 -22.94
C ILE A 36 19.19 -6.38 -22.19
N GLU A 37 20.40 -6.48 -22.72
CA GLU A 37 21.57 -7.12 -22.09
C GLU A 37 22.00 -6.42 -20.80
N ALA A 38 21.69 -5.13 -20.63
CA ALA A 38 21.95 -4.38 -19.40
C ALA A 38 20.87 -4.58 -18.33
N LEU A 39 19.76 -5.27 -18.65
CA LEU A 39 18.65 -5.48 -17.73
C LEU A 39 19.13 -6.23 -16.47
N SER A 40 18.85 -5.66 -15.31
CA SER A 40 19.14 -6.28 -14.00
C SER A 40 17.92 -6.99 -13.44
N MET A 41 16.77 -6.31 -13.44
CA MET A 41 15.48 -6.81 -12.97
C MET A 41 14.32 -6.01 -13.55
N PHE A 42 13.12 -6.57 -13.48
CA PHE A 42 11.87 -5.86 -13.72
C PHE A 42 10.74 -6.41 -12.84
N TYR A 43 9.64 -5.66 -12.75
CA TYR A 43 8.42 -6.12 -12.10
C TYR A 43 7.42 -6.66 -13.12
N ASP A 44 6.96 -7.89 -12.89
CA ASP A 44 5.83 -8.48 -13.58
C ASP A 44 4.53 -8.21 -12.83
N GLN A 45 3.74 -7.28 -13.36
CA GLN A 45 2.46 -6.89 -12.78
C GLN A 45 1.38 -7.96 -12.92
N GLU A 46 1.45 -8.81 -13.96
CA GLU A 46 0.42 -9.82 -14.23
C GLU A 46 0.46 -10.91 -13.16
N ASP A 47 1.66 -11.42 -12.87
CA ASP A 47 1.87 -12.50 -11.89
C ASP A 47 2.31 -12.00 -10.49
N ASP A 48 2.47 -10.69 -10.32
CA ASP A 48 3.03 -10.04 -9.12
C ASP A 48 4.39 -10.65 -8.72
N MET A 49 5.34 -10.63 -9.66
CA MET A 49 6.67 -11.22 -9.50
C MET A 49 7.76 -10.19 -9.78
N ILE A 50 8.81 -10.16 -8.96
CA ILE A 50 10.07 -9.50 -9.36
C ILE A 50 10.87 -10.52 -10.15
N VAL A 51 11.27 -10.17 -11.36
CA VAL A 51 12.03 -11.05 -12.24
C VAL A 51 13.45 -10.51 -12.37
N LEU A 52 14.42 -11.32 -11.96
CA LEU A 52 15.84 -11.02 -12.03
C LEU A 52 16.44 -11.62 -13.32
N ASN A 53 17.30 -10.85 -13.99
CA ASN A 53 18.04 -11.38 -15.13
C ASN A 53 19.26 -12.19 -14.63
N TYR A 54 19.25 -13.51 -14.80
CA TYR A 54 20.40 -14.35 -14.37
C TYR A 54 21.62 -14.19 -15.28
N ASP A 55 21.46 -13.68 -16.50
CA ASP A 55 22.58 -13.40 -17.41
C ASP A 55 23.37 -12.14 -16.98
N ASN A 56 22.85 -11.38 -16.02
CA ASN A 56 23.53 -10.19 -15.52
C ASN A 56 24.80 -10.57 -14.73
N LYS A 57 25.94 -9.97 -15.08
CA LYS A 57 27.24 -10.21 -14.41
C LYS A 57 27.22 -10.02 -12.88
N ASN A 58 26.28 -9.22 -12.37
CA ASN A 58 26.13 -8.94 -10.94
C ASN A 58 24.95 -9.70 -10.31
N TYR A 59 24.48 -10.78 -10.92
CA TYR A 59 23.26 -11.49 -10.52
C TYR A 59 23.19 -11.81 -9.02
N GLU A 60 24.24 -12.38 -8.43
CA GLU A 60 24.23 -12.74 -7.00
C GLU A 60 24.10 -11.51 -6.08
N PHE A 61 24.74 -10.40 -6.46
CA PHE A 61 24.56 -9.13 -5.73
C PHE A 61 23.13 -8.62 -5.89
N ILE A 62 22.59 -8.63 -7.12
CA ILE A 62 21.23 -8.17 -7.42
C ILE A 62 20.20 -8.98 -6.63
N LYS A 63 20.34 -10.31 -6.62
CA LYS A 63 19.50 -11.23 -5.87
C LYS A 63 19.53 -10.94 -4.38
N SER A 64 20.72 -10.93 -3.78
CA SER A 64 20.89 -10.65 -2.35
C SER A 64 20.34 -9.27 -1.98
N PHE A 65 20.57 -8.26 -2.82
CA PHE A 65 20.04 -6.92 -2.60
C PHE A 65 18.51 -6.89 -2.64
N ALA A 66 17.89 -7.53 -3.62
CA ALA A 66 16.43 -7.61 -3.75
C ALA A 66 15.78 -8.30 -2.55
N GLU A 67 16.33 -9.43 -2.10
CA GLU A 67 15.82 -10.17 -0.95
C GLU A 67 15.89 -9.32 0.33
N ASN A 68 17.07 -8.76 0.63
CA ASN A 68 17.27 -7.93 1.81
C ASN A 68 16.40 -6.68 1.79
N TYR A 69 16.30 -5.97 0.66
CA TYR A 69 15.53 -4.73 0.54
C TYR A 69 14.03 -4.94 0.81
N LEU A 70 13.45 -6.03 0.30
CA LEU A 70 12.03 -6.35 0.48
C LEU A 70 11.71 -6.78 1.91
N GLU A 71 12.67 -7.35 2.64
CA GLU A 71 12.49 -7.74 4.05
C GLU A 71 12.72 -6.58 5.04
N MET A 72 13.39 -5.51 4.60
CA MET A 72 13.61 -4.33 5.45
C MET A 72 12.29 -3.69 5.90
N ASN A 73 12.32 -3.01 7.04
CA ASN A 73 11.23 -2.14 7.45
C ASN A 73 11.30 -0.78 6.73
N ARG A 74 10.26 0.05 6.90
CA ARG A 74 10.15 1.35 6.23
C ARG A 74 11.31 2.30 6.54
N GLU A 75 11.75 2.33 7.80
CA GLU A 75 12.84 3.21 8.25
C GLU A 75 14.15 2.84 7.56
N HIS A 76 14.52 1.56 7.58
CA HIS A 76 15.74 1.07 6.93
C HIS A 76 15.72 1.24 5.41
N ARG A 77 14.56 1.06 4.75
CA ARG A 77 14.43 1.39 3.31
C ARG A 77 14.65 2.88 3.05
N GLY A 78 14.12 3.74 3.91
CA GLY A 78 14.34 5.19 3.85
C GLY A 78 15.84 5.55 3.91
N ASP A 79 16.57 4.94 4.84
CA ASP A 79 18.02 5.12 4.95
C ASP A 79 18.76 4.67 3.69
N VAL A 80 18.39 3.52 3.11
CA VAL A 80 18.97 3.01 1.86
C VAL A 80 18.72 3.98 0.70
N ILE A 81 17.48 4.44 0.53
CA ILE A 81 17.11 5.42 -0.51
C ILE A 81 17.91 6.72 -0.32
N GLN A 82 18.02 7.23 0.91
CA GLN A 82 18.76 8.46 1.19
C GLN A 82 20.26 8.31 0.87
N ARG A 83 20.88 7.20 1.27
CA ARG A 83 22.29 6.91 0.98
C ARG A 83 22.54 6.82 -0.53
N ILE A 84 21.70 6.11 -1.28
CA ILE A 84 21.86 5.92 -2.72
C ILE A 84 21.61 7.23 -3.48
N SER A 85 20.63 8.04 -3.06
CA SER A 85 20.35 9.34 -3.68
C SER A 85 21.53 10.31 -3.60
N ASN A 86 22.35 10.19 -2.55
CA ASN A 86 23.58 10.98 -2.40
C ASN A 86 24.73 10.50 -3.30
N LEU A 87 24.65 9.29 -3.85
CA LEU A 87 25.65 8.68 -4.73
C LEU A 87 25.26 8.89 -6.20
N LYS A 88 25.41 10.13 -6.68
CA LYS A 88 25.04 10.56 -8.06
C LYS A 88 25.62 9.70 -9.19
N SER A 89 26.66 8.91 -8.94
CA SER A 89 27.34 8.05 -9.91
C SER A 89 26.76 6.64 -10.05
N GLN A 90 25.76 6.24 -9.26
CA GLN A 90 25.25 4.86 -9.24
C GLN A 90 23.81 4.71 -9.78
N LYS A 91 23.61 5.17 -11.02
CA LYS A 91 22.31 5.13 -11.72
C LYS A 91 21.66 3.73 -11.69
N HIS A 92 22.44 2.67 -11.91
CA HIS A 92 21.93 1.30 -11.91
C HIS A 92 21.38 0.82 -10.57
N ILE A 93 22.00 1.23 -9.45
CA ILE A 93 21.49 0.86 -8.12
C ILE A 93 20.21 1.64 -7.82
N LEU A 94 20.14 2.91 -8.24
CA LEU A 94 18.93 3.71 -8.12
C LEU A 94 17.76 3.11 -8.90
N GLU A 95 17.99 2.62 -10.12
CA GLU A 95 16.99 1.90 -10.92
C GLU A 95 16.48 0.65 -10.20
N MET A 96 17.37 -0.16 -9.64
CA MET A 96 16.99 -1.33 -8.83
C MET A 96 16.12 -0.95 -7.63
N VAL A 97 16.53 0.07 -6.87
CA VAL A 97 15.77 0.56 -5.71
C VAL A 97 14.40 1.06 -6.12
N ASN A 98 14.30 1.81 -7.22
CA ASN A 98 13.02 2.32 -7.71
C ASN A 98 12.06 1.19 -8.06
N VAL A 99 12.55 0.13 -8.71
CA VAL A 99 11.73 -1.07 -8.99
C VAL A 99 11.27 -1.69 -7.67
N LEU A 100 12.19 -2.00 -6.76
CA LEU A 100 11.88 -2.69 -5.51
C LEU A 100 10.94 -1.89 -4.60
N ASP A 101 11.15 -0.58 -4.46
CA ASP A 101 10.27 0.29 -3.67
C ASP A 101 8.88 0.40 -4.30
N SER A 102 8.82 0.52 -5.64
CA SER A 102 7.54 0.52 -6.36
C SER A 102 6.76 -0.79 -6.13
N VAL A 103 7.44 -1.95 -6.21
CA VAL A 103 6.79 -3.24 -5.93
C VAL A 103 6.32 -3.31 -4.49
N TYR A 104 7.14 -2.86 -3.53
CA TYR A 104 6.75 -2.82 -2.12
C TYR A 104 5.47 -1.99 -1.94
N TRP A 105 5.40 -0.78 -2.51
CA TRP A 105 4.21 0.08 -2.42
C TRP A 105 2.99 -0.52 -3.09
N ILE A 106 3.13 -1.09 -4.30
CA ILE A 106 2.03 -1.75 -5.00
C ILE A 106 1.44 -2.87 -4.14
N ARG A 107 2.29 -3.73 -3.57
CA ARG A 107 1.86 -4.83 -2.70
C ARG A 107 1.22 -4.32 -1.41
N LYS A 108 1.78 -3.26 -0.82
CA LYS A 108 1.24 -2.64 0.39
C LYS A 108 -0.15 -2.04 0.16
N CYS A 109 -0.33 -1.29 -0.93
CA CYS A 109 -1.63 -0.73 -1.32
C CYS A 109 -2.67 -1.83 -1.57
N LYS A 110 -2.31 -2.91 -2.29
CA LYS A 110 -3.21 -4.07 -2.48
C LYS A 110 -3.68 -4.65 -1.15
N GLN A 111 -2.77 -4.82 -0.18
CA GLN A 111 -3.13 -5.32 1.15
C GLN A 111 -4.10 -4.37 1.87
N GLU A 112 -3.80 -3.06 1.84
CA GLU A 112 -4.65 -2.04 2.46
C GLU A 112 -6.03 -1.98 1.80
N GLU A 113 -6.12 -2.14 0.48
CA GLU A 113 -7.37 -2.23 -0.26
C GLU A 113 -8.17 -3.49 0.12
N GLU A 114 -7.52 -4.64 0.27
CA GLU A 114 -8.19 -5.86 0.72
C GLU A 114 -8.76 -5.74 2.13
N GLU A 115 -8.02 -5.10 3.04
CA GLU A 115 -8.49 -4.78 4.37
C GLU A 115 -9.66 -3.78 4.32
N ALA A 116 -9.53 -2.72 3.51
CA ALA A 116 -10.60 -1.74 3.30
C ALA A 116 -11.88 -2.38 2.75
N ARG A 117 -11.78 -3.36 1.84
CA ARG A 117 -12.93 -4.12 1.33
C ARG A 117 -13.65 -4.90 2.44
N LYS A 118 -12.94 -5.40 3.45
CA LYS A 118 -13.58 -6.03 4.63
C LYS A 118 -14.40 -5.01 5.40
N PHE A 119 -13.86 -3.81 5.63
CA PHE A 119 -14.60 -2.72 6.27
C PHE A 119 -15.78 -2.25 5.42
N GLN A 120 -15.64 -2.16 4.10
CA GLN A 120 -16.72 -1.75 3.21
C GLN A 120 -17.94 -2.67 3.33
N LYS A 121 -17.75 -3.98 3.50
CA LYS A 121 -18.84 -4.93 3.75
C LYS A 121 -19.55 -4.67 5.08
N ILE A 122 -18.82 -4.27 6.11
CA ILE A 122 -19.37 -3.90 7.43
C ILE A 122 -20.13 -2.58 7.32
N LEU A 123 -19.54 -1.57 6.66
CA LEU A 123 -20.13 -0.24 6.47
C LEU A 123 -21.45 -0.31 5.70
N LYS A 124 -21.56 -1.18 4.69
CA LYS A 124 -22.82 -1.42 3.95
C LYS A 124 -23.99 -1.91 4.82
N ARG A 125 -23.72 -2.42 6.02
CA ARG A 125 -24.75 -2.91 6.96
C ARG A 125 -25.17 -1.87 7.99
N GLN A 126 -24.54 -0.69 7.97
CA GLN A 126 -24.86 0.38 8.90
C GLN A 126 -26.18 1.06 8.54
N SER A 127 -26.92 1.52 9.55
CA SER A 127 -28.19 2.22 9.35
C SER A 127 -27.95 3.60 8.73
N VAL A 128 -28.66 3.89 7.64
CA VAL A 128 -28.65 5.22 6.99
C VAL A 128 -29.31 6.29 7.88
N ALA A 129 -30.19 5.89 8.82
CA ALA A 129 -30.88 6.83 9.69
C ALA A 129 -29.92 7.62 10.59
N ALA A 130 -28.92 6.95 11.17
CA ALA A 130 -27.90 7.60 12.00
C ALA A 130 -27.06 8.61 11.21
N PHE A 131 -26.81 8.34 9.92
CA PHE A 131 -26.16 9.30 9.04
C PHE A 131 -27.05 10.49 8.73
N GLY A 132 -28.34 10.26 8.46
CA GLY A 132 -29.31 11.32 8.18
C GLY A 132 -29.40 12.37 9.31
N GLU A 133 -29.43 11.92 10.56
CA GLU A 133 -29.43 12.80 11.74
C GLU A 133 -28.12 13.60 11.89
N ALA A 134 -26.99 12.97 11.56
CA ALA A 134 -25.66 13.56 11.66
C ALA A 134 -25.30 14.50 10.49
N ALA A 135 -25.95 14.35 9.33
CA ALA A 135 -25.57 15.00 8.08
C ALA A 135 -25.50 16.54 8.16
N PRO A 136 -26.46 17.26 8.79
CA PRO A 136 -26.37 18.72 8.89
C PRO A 136 -25.14 19.20 9.67
N MET A 137 -24.74 18.46 10.71
CA MET A 137 -23.57 18.79 11.51
C MET A 137 -22.27 18.44 10.77
N LEU A 138 -22.22 17.30 10.07
CA LEU A 138 -21.08 16.95 9.22
C LEU A 138 -20.84 18.01 8.14
N GLU A 139 -21.91 18.50 7.53
CA GLU A 139 -21.82 19.57 6.54
C GLU A 139 -21.40 20.90 7.17
N ALA A 140 -21.90 21.22 8.37
CA ALA A 140 -21.45 22.40 9.11
C ALA A 140 -19.95 22.31 9.46
N LEU A 141 -19.46 21.14 9.89
CA LEU A 141 -18.04 20.92 10.16
C LEU A 141 -17.19 21.18 8.91
N ARG A 142 -17.60 20.69 7.73
CA ARG A 142 -16.91 20.94 6.46
C ARG A 142 -16.89 22.40 6.03
N ARG A 143 -17.92 23.18 6.37
CA ARG A 143 -17.98 24.63 6.03
C ARG A 143 -17.19 25.51 7.01
N VAL A 144 -17.21 25.15 8.28
CA VAL A 144 -16.51 25.89 9.35
C VAL A 144 -15.01 25.60 9.29
N ASP A 145 -14.65 24.39 8.87
CA ASP A 145 -13.27 24.02 8.63
C ASP A 145 -12.79 24.66 7.32
N THR A 146 -12.28 25.89 7.42
CA THR A 146 -11.66 26.63 6.31
C THR A 146 -10.29 26.07 5.91
N CYS A 147 -9.93 24.87 6.39
CA CYS A 147 -8.62 24.30 6.17
C CYS A 147 -8.44 23.88 4.72
N GLU A 148 -7.49 24.52 4.04
CA GLU A 148 -6.91 24.07 2.77
C GLU A 148 -6.18 22.70 2.91
N SER A 149 -6.15 22.13 4.11
CA SER A 149 -5.50 20.87 4.43
C SER A 149 -6.49 19.70 4.34
N GLU A 150 -6.26 18.86 3.34
CA GLU A 150 -6.96 17.58 3.11
C GLU A 150 -6.95 16.66 4.36
N PHE A 151 -5.94 16.79 5.23
CA PHE A 151 -5.87 16.03 6.48
C PHE A 151 -7.04 16.34 7.42
N PHE A 152 -7.41 17.62 7.59
CA PHE A 152 -8.49 18.00 8.51
C PHE A 152 -9.87 17.71 7.94
N PHE A 153 -9.99 17.67 6.60
CA PHE A 153 -11.21 17.35 5.88
C PHE A 153 -11.79 15.98 6.28
N ASP A 154 -10.93 14.96 6.42
CA ASP A 154 -11.36 13.62 6.85
C ASP A 154 -11.32 13.45 8.38
N TRP A 155 -10.36 14.09 9.05
CA TRP A 155 -10.16 13.96 10.48
C TRP A 155 -11.37 14.44 11.30
N ASN A 156 -11.91 15.62 10.99
CA ASN A 156 -12.98 16.22 11.78
C ASN A 156 -14.30 15.43 11.69
N PRO A 157 -14.77 15.00 10.50
CA PRO A 157 -15.88 14.06 10.37
C PRO A 157 -15.67 12.74 11.11
N PHE A 158 -14.46 12.17 11.03
CA PHE A 158 -14.13 10.93 11.75
C PHE A 158 -14.26 11.12 13.26
N MET A 159 -13.66 12.18 13.82
CA MET A 159 -13.71 12.46 15.25
C MET A 159 -15.12 12.78 15.73
N PHE A 160 -15.92 13.47 14.92
CA PHE A 160 -17.33 13.68 15.22
C PHE A 160 -18.08 12.35 15.31
N GLY A 161 -17.90 11.45 14.34
CA GLY A 161 -18.48 10.11 14.36
C GLY A 161 -18.08 9.32 15.61
N TYR A 162 -16.80 9.38 15.99
CA TYR A 162 -16.29 8.76 17.22
C TYR A 162 -16.99 9.30 18.48
N ILE A 163 -17.15 10.63 18.60
CA ILE A 163 -17.85 11.27 19.71
C ILE A 163 -19.31 10.81 19.79
N GLN A 164 -20.00 10.75 18.64
CA GLN A 164 -21.39 10.27 18.60
C GLN A 164 -21.48 8.81 19.04
N GLY A 165 -20.60 7.94 18.56
CA GLY A 165 -20.55 6.54 18.98
C GLY A 165 -20.35 6.37 20.49
N VAL A 166 -19.44 7.14 21.09
CA VAL A 166 -19.22 7.14 22.54
C VAL A 166 -20.46 7.61 23.30
N ARG A 167 -21.16 8.64 22.83
CA ARG A 167 -22.41 9.12 23.43
C ARG A 167 -23.50 8.06 23.36
N SER A 168 -23.73 7.46 22.19
CA SER A 168 -24.71 6.39 22.02
C SER A 168 -24.43 5.18 22.93
N GLU A 169 -23.16 4.78 23.09
CA GLU A 169 -22.80 3.68 23.99
C GLU A 169 -23.03 4.02 25.47
N ARG A 170 -22.73 5.26 25.88
CA ARG A 170 -23.04 5.74 27.24
C ARG A 170 -24.53 5.72 27.52
N ASP A 171 -25.34 6.20 26.57
CA ASP A 171 -26.79 6.21 26.69
C ASP A 171 -27.34 4.78 26.75
N ARG A 172 -26.81 3.86 25.93
CA ARG A 172 -27.17 2.43 25.98
C ARG A 172 -26.86 1.82 27.34
N ARG A 173 -25.67 2.07 27.89
CA ARG A 173 -25.27 1.59 29.23
C ARG A 173 -26.16 2.18 30.32
N LYS A 174 -26.47 3.47 30.25
CA LYS A 174 -27.38 4.16 31.18
C LYS A 174 -28.78 3.54 31.14
N LYS A 175 -29.34 3.33 29.94
CA LYS A 175 -30.63 2.64 29.77
C LYS A 175 -30.60 1.21 30.34
N ALA A 176 -29.54 0.45 30.07
CA ALA A 176 -29.40 -0.91 30.61
C ALA A 176 -29.29 -0.93 32.14
N ALA A 177 -28.58 0.03 32.74
CA ALA A 177 -28.48 0.17 34.20
C ALA A 177 -29.82 0.55 34.83
N LEU A 178 -30.54 1.50 34.25
CA LEU A 178 -31.87 1.91 34.72
C LEU A 178 -32.90 0.77 34.60
N LYS A 179 -32.83 -0.03 33.52
CA LYS A 179 -33.67 -1.22 33.35
C LYS A 179 -33.38 -2.27 34.44
N LYS A 180 -32.10 -2.52 34.75
CA LYS A 180 -31.71 -3.41 35.85
C LYS A 180 -32.17 -2.91 37.23
N ALA A 181 -32.23 -1.59 37.40
CA ALA A 181 -32.70 -0.96 38.63
C ALA A 181 -34.24 -0.87 38.74
N GLY A 182 -34.99 -1.41 37.77
CA GLY A 182 -36.46 -1.34 37.76
C GLY A 182 -37.04 0.05 37.47
N ALA A 183 -36.22 1.00 37.03
CA ALA A 183 -36.61 2.39 36.77
C ALA A 183 -37.08 2.65 35.32
N LEU A 184 -37.18 1.60 34.50
CA LEU A 184 -37.67 1.63 33.12
C LEU A 184 -38.51 0.37 32.89
N ASN A 185 -39.84 0.52 32.95
CA ASN A 185 -40.81 -0.48 32.47
C ASN A 185 -41.12 -0.20 30.99
N GLU A 186 -41.45 -1.26 30.25
CA GLU A 186 -41.55 -1.30 28.78
C GLU A 186 -42.23 -0.09 28.12
#